data_AF-A0A2W5DJ09-F1
#
_entry.id   AF-A0A2W5DJ09-F1
#
_cell.length_a   1.000
_cell.length_b   1.000
_cell.length_c   1.000
_cell.angle_alpha   90.00
_cell.angle_beta   90.00
_cell.angle_gamma   90.00
#
_symmetry.space_group_name_H-M   'P 1'
#
loop_
_entity.id
_entity.type
_entity.pdbx_description
1 polymer ?
#
loop_
_entity_poly.entity_id
_entity_poly.type
_entity_poly.pdbx_seq_one_letter_code
_entity_poly.pdbx_strand_id
1 'polypeptide(L)'
;MNSSDAIETPATPVSDDINAKVRDLDELILLLRKSVPAGKTWGRQMQSQLKEADRCVEVLRLTLLLAREPAEVAAASAEVRDIIVAMDVSAAGGRADVTTRSALVLIRRLAETVAKHFQPPPSGG
;
A
#
# COMPACT_ATOMS: atom_id res chain seq x y z
N MET A 1 34.48 31.89 9.13
CA MET A 1 33.01 31.94 8.99
C MET A 1 32.54 30.61 8.44
N ASN A 2 31.55 30.03 9.09
CA ASN A 2 31.08 28.65 8.95
C ASN A 2 30.26 28.38 7.68
N SER A 3 30.21 27.09 7.39
CA SER A 3 29.17 26.36 6.64
C SER A 3 29.18 26.54 5.13
N SER A 4 30.08 25.78 4.51
CA SER A 4 29.87 25.20 3.19
C SER A 4 28.53 24.48 3.19
N ASP A 5 27.61 24.95 2.35
CA ASP A 5 26.38 24.23 1.99
C ASP A 5 26.74 22.79 1.64
N ALA A 6 26.48 21.87 2.56
CA ALA A 6 26.43 20.45 2.26
C ALA A 6 25.16 20.26 1.46
N ILE A 7 25.33 20.25 0.13
CA ILE A 7 24.32 19.78 -0.82
C ILE A 7 23.86 18.42 -0.31
N GLU A 8 22.66 18.41 0.24
CA GLU A 8 21.97 17.22 0.73
C GLU A 8 21.86 16.26 -0.47
N THR A 9 22.67 15.20 -0.44
CA THR A 9 22.74 14.19 -1.50
C THR A 9 21.33 13.66 -1.79
N PRO A 10 20.90 13.59 -3.07
CA PRO A 10 19.51 13.34 -3.42
C PRO A 10 19.06 11.97 -2.90
N ALA A 11 17.89 11.96 -2.25
CA ALA A 11 17.14 10.76 -1.93
C ALA A 11 17.15 9.83 -3.16
N THR A 12 17.56 8.57 -2.96
CA THR A 12 17.62 7.58 -4.04
C THR A 12 16.27 7.56 -4.75
N PRO A 13 16.21 7.84 -6.07
CA PRO A 13 14.94 7.89 -6.78
C PRO A 13 14.29 6.50 -6.71
N VAL A 14 13.02 6.49 -6.31
CA VAL A 14 12.20 5.28 -6.28
C VAL A 14 12.14 4.72 -7.71
N SER A 15 12.42 3.43 -7.86
CA SER A 15 12.39 2.78 -9.18
C SER A 15 11.01 2.94 -9.84
N ASP A 16 10.99 3.19 -11.16
CA ASP A 16 9.76 3.28 -11.96
C ASP A 16 8.88 2.03 -11.81
N ASP A 17 9.49 0.85 -11.64
CA ASP A 17 8.76 -0.40 -11.40
C ASP A 17 7.97 -0.36 -10.08
N ILE A 18 8.51 0.25 -9.03
CA ILE A 18 7.83 0.37 -7.74
C ILE A 18 6.72 1.42 -7.81
N ASN A 19 6.97 2.54 -8.48
CA ASN A 19 5.94 3.53 -8.73
C ASN A 19 4.77 2.95 -9.54
N ALA A 20 5.05 2.08 -10.51
CA ALA A 20 4.02 1.35 -11.24
C ALA A 20 3.22 0.42 -10.31
N LYS A 21 3.87 -0.34 -9.44
CA LYS A 21 3.17 -1.22 -8.48
C LYS A 21 2.30 -0.47 -7.48
N VAL A 22 2.72 0.71 -7.02
CA VAL A 22 1.90 1.57 -6.14
C VAL A 22 0.66 2.08 -6.90
N ARG A 23 0.81 2.43 -8.18
CA ARG A 23 -0.32 2.81 -9.04
C ARG A 23 -1.27 1.64 -9.29
N ASP A 24 -0.75 0.47 -9.63
CA ASP A 24 -1.56 -0.74 -9.84
C ASP A 24 -2.36 -1.09 -8.57
N LEU A 25 -1.75 -0.89 -7.39
CA LEU A 25 -2.40 -1.11 -6.11
C LEU A 25 -3.59 -0.15 -5.90
N ASP A 26 -3.38 1.14 -6.15
CA ASP A 26 -4.43 2.17 -6.11
C ASP A 26 -5.59 1.83 -7.06
N GLU A 27 -5.27 1.53 -8.32
CA GLU A 27 -6.26 1.20 -9.34
C GLU A 27 -7.09 -0.04 -8.97
N LEU A 28 -6.45 -1.11 -8.49
CA LEU A 28 -7.13 -2.33 -8.07
C LEU A 28 -8.03 -2.11 -6.85
N ILE A 29 -7.59 -1.32 -5.86
CA ILE A 29 -8.42 -0.97 -4.70
C ILE A 29 -9.66 -0.19 -5.14
N LEU A 30 -9.49 0.81 -6.01
CA LEU A 30 -10.60 1.60 -6.54
C LEU A 30 -11.57 0.77 -7.38
N LEU A 31 -11.07 -0.14 -8.21
CA LEU A 31 -11.91 -1.07 -8.98
C LEU A 31 -12.69 -2.02 -8.06
N LEU A 32 -12.05 -2.55 -7.03
CA LEU A 32 -12.68 -3.46 -6.08
C LEU A 32 -13.75 -2.74 -5.24
N ARG A 33 -13.53 -1.47 -4.87
CA ARG A 33 -14.56 -0.62 -4.25
C ARG A 33 -15.77 -0.41 -5.13
N LYS A 34 -15.60 -0.33 -6.45
CA LYS A 34 -16.73 -0.17 -7.38
C LYS A 34 -17.50 -1.48 -7.57
N SER A 35 -16.86 -2.63 -7.38
CA SER A 35 -17.47 -3.94 -7.63
C SER A 35 -18.12 -4.59 -6.41
N VAL A 36 -17.66 -4.30 -5.19
CA VAL A 36 -18.18 -4.93 -3.97
C VAL A 36 -19.58 -4.39 -3.62
N PRO A 37 -20.62 -5.25 -3.51
CA PRO A 37 -21.99 -4.80 -3.27
C PRO A 37 -22.21 -4.29 -1.83
N ALA A 38 -22.56 -3.01 -1.68
CA ALA A 38 -22.83 -2.38 -0.38
C ALA A 38 -24.12 -2.88 0.34
N GLY A 39 -24.99 -3.62 -0.36
CA GLY A 39 -26.27 -4.08 0.19
C GLY A 39 -26.14 -5.13 1.30
N LYS A 40 -25.04 -5.90 1.33
CA LYS A 40 -24.81 -6.99 2.28
C LYS A 40 -23.90 -6.54 3.44
N THR A 41 -24.08 -7.08 4.63
CA THR A 41 -23.26 -6.75 5.81
C THR A 41 -21.76 -6.97 5.54
N TRP A 42 -21.39 -8.08 4.89
CA TRP A 42 -20.00 -8.35 4.51
C TRP A 42 -19.47 -7.34 3.49
N GLY A 43 -20.33 -6.88 2.57
CA GLY A 43 -19.97 -5.90 1.55
C GLY A 43 -19.74 -4.53 2.17
N ARG A 44 -20.54 -4.12 3.16
CA ARG A 44 -20.28 -2.88 3.92
C ARG A 44 -18.97 -2.94 4.70
N GLN A 45 -18.67 -4.07 5.34
CA GLN A 45 -17.40 -4.26 6.04
C GLN A 45 -16.22 -4.15 5.08
N MET A 46 -16.28 -4.87 3.96
CA MET A 46 -15.25 -4.86 2.92
C MET A 46 -15.07 -3.45 2.32
N GLN A 47 -16.16 -2.73 2.07
CA GLN A 47 -16.12 -1.34 1.61
C GLN A 47 -15.42 -0.41 2.62
N SER A 48 -15.69 -0.59 3.92
CA SER A 48 -15.01 0.19 4.97
C SER A 48 -13.51 -0.09 4.97
N GLN A 49 -13.11 -1.36 4.85
CA GLN A 49 -11.70 -1.72 4.84
C GLN A 49 -11.01 -1.25 3.55
N LEU A 50 -11.68 -1.34 2.40
CA LEU A 50 -11.16 -0.82 1.13
C LEU A 50 -11.00 0.71 1.14
N LYS A 51 -11.91 1.44 1.80
CA LYS A 51 -11.78 2.89 2.00
C LYS A 51 -10.57 3.23 2.85
N GLU A 52 -10.27 2.40 3.84
CA GLU A 52 -9.08 2.58 4.67
C GLU A 52 -7.80 2.25 3.89
N ALA A 53 -7.80 1.16 3.11
CA ALA A 53 -6.68 0.81 2.25
C ALA A 53 -6.38 1.91 1.21
N ASP A 54 -7.42 2.49 0.59
CA ASP A 54 -7.31 3.66 -0.29
C ASP A 54 -6.63 4.84 0.40
N ARG A 55 -7.04 5.17 1.63
CA ARG A 55 -6.41 6.22 2.44
C ARG A 55 -4.93 5.93 2.69
N CYS A 56 -4.58 4.71 3.10
CA CYS A 56 -3.18 4.33 3.34
C CYS A 56 -2.33 4.39 2.07
N VAL A 57 -2.88 4.00 0.91
CA VAL A 57 -2.17 4.10 -0.38
C VAL A 57 -1.96 5.56 -0.78
N GLU A 58 -2.95 6.43 -0.58
CA GLU A 58 -2.80 7.87 -0.82
C GLU A 58 -1.72 8.47 0.09
N VAL A 59 -1.70 8.10 1.37
CA VAL A 59 -0.62 8.49 2.29
C VAL A 59 0.73 8.05 1.76
N LEU A 60 0.89 6.79 1.35
CA LEU A 60 2.15 6.31 0.77
C LEU A 60 2.55 7.12 -0.48
N ARG A 61 1.61 7.40 -1.39
CA ARG A 61 1.88 8.20 -2.59
C ARG A 61 2.35 9.61 -2.25
N LEU A 62 1.70 10.27 -1.29
CA LEU A 62 2.10 11.60 -0.82
C LEU A 62 3.47 11.56 -0.15
N THR A 63 3.75 10.54 0.66
CA THR A 63 5.05 10.34 1.31
C THR A 63 6.17 10.17 0.27
N LEU A 64 5.93 9.42 -0.81
CA LEU A 64 6.85 9.27 -1.94
C LEU A 64 7.02 10.58 -2.73
N LEU A 65 5.91 11.26 -3.04
CA LEU A 65 5.90 12.52 -3.81
C LEU A 65 6.64 13.64 -3.06
N LEU A 66 6.51 13.69 -1.73
CA LEU A 66 7.18 14.66 -0.87
C LEU A 66 8.62 14.28 -0.54
N ALA A 67 9.16 13.20 -1.11
CA ALA A 67 10.51 12.70 -0.87
C ALA A 67 10.84 12.60 0.64
N ARG A 68 9.89 12.07 1.42
CA ARG A 68 10.06 11.89 2.86
C ARG A 68 11.18 10.92 3.19
N GLU A 69 11.61 10.94 4.45
CA GLU A 69 12.67 10.06 4.92
C GLU A 69 12.32 8.58 4.69
N PRO A 70 13.32 7.72 4.39
CA PRO A 70 13.08 6.30 4.12
C PRO A 70 12.30 5.57 5.22
N ALA A 71 12.46 5.97 6.48
CA ALA A 71 11.71 5.40 7.61
C ALA A 71 10.21 5.71 7.54
N GLU A 72 9.82 6.92 7.11
CA GLU A 72 8.42 7.30 6.91
C GLU A 72 7.81 6.54 5.73
N VAL A 73 8.56 6.39 4.64
CA VAL A 73 8.14 5.59 3.48
C VAL A 73 7.96 4.12 3.86
N ALA A 74 8.90 3.56 4.63
CA ALA A 74 8.84 2.20 5.15
C ALA A 74 7.58 2.00 6.01
N ALA A 75 7.32 2.91 6.94
CA ALA A 75 6.15 2.86 7.82
C ALA A 75 4.84 2.94 7.02
N ALA A 76 4.72 3.88 6.09
CA ALA A 76 3.53 4.01 5.24
C ALA A 76 3.30 2.76 4.37
N SER A 77 4.37 2.20 3.79
CA SER A 77 4.27 0.97 2.99
C SER A 77 3.87 -0.26 3.83
N ALA A 78 4.33 -0.33 5.08
CA ALA A 78 3.96 -1.38 6.01
C ALA A 78 2.48 -1.27 6.43
N GLU A 79 1.99 -0.05 6.69
CA GLU A 79 0.57 0.19 7.01
C GLU A 79 -0.34 -0.28 5.87
N VAL A 80 0.02 0.04 4.61
CA VAL A 80 -0.68 -0.45 3.41
C VAL A 80 -0.71 -1.98 3.35
N ARG A 81 0.42 -2.64 3.59
CA ARG A 81 0.47 -4.12 3.63
C ARG A 81 -0.43 -4.67 4.73
N ASP A 82 -0.37 -4.11 5.93
CA ASP A 82 -1.04 -4.67 7.11
C ASP A 82 -2.57 -4.57 6.99
N ILE A 83 -3.10 -3.45 6.48
CA ILE A 83 -4.54 -3.31 6.22
C ILE A 83 -5.01 -4.30 5.15
N ILE A 84 -4.23 -4.51 4.09
CA ILE A 84 -4.55 -5.44 3.00
C ILE A 84 -4.49 -6.90 3.49
N VAL A 85 -3.52 -7.26 4.32
CA VAL A 85 -3.45 -8.59 4.94
C VAL A 85 -4.66 -8.83 5.84
N ALA A 86 -5.04 -7.85 6.66
CA ALA A 86 -6.23 -7.94 7.50
C ALA A 86 -7.52 -8.12 6.67
N MET A 87 -7.62 -7.43 5.53
CA MET A 87 -8.72 -7.58 4.57
C MET A 87 -8.78 -8.97 3.95
N ASP A 88 -7.65 -9.48 3.46
CA ASP A 88 -7.55 -10.80 2.83
C ASP A 88 -7.98 -11.90 3.81
N VAL A 89 -7.49 -11.84 5.05
CA VAL A 89 -7.90 -12.76 6.13
C VAL A 89 -9.40 -12.66 6.42
N SER A 90 -9.97 -11.45 6.46
CA SER A 90 -11.40 -11.25 6.66
C SER A 90 -12.25 -11.81 5.52
N ALA A 91 -11.76 -11.74 4.28
CA ALA A 91 -12.44 -12.20 3.08
C ALA A 91 -12.35 -13.73 2.86
N ALA A 92 -11.30 -14.38 3.38
CA ALA A 92 -11.11 -15.84 3.31
C ALA A 92 -12.28 -16.62 3.94
N GLY A 93 -13.05 -16.00 4.83
CA GLY A 93 -14.27 -16.55 5.44
C GLY A 93 -15.50 -16.76 4.51
N GLY A 94 -15.35 -16.57 3.19
CA GLY A 94 -16.20 -17.26 2.20
C GLY A 94 -17.41 -16.51 1.65
N ARG A 95 -17.50 -15.18 1.78
CA ARG A 95 -18.64 -14.40 1.23
C ARG A 95 -18.33 -13.64 -0.06
N ALA A 96 -17.05 -13.53 -0.41
CA ALA A 96 -16.59 -12.93 -1.66
C ALA A 96 -16.71 -13.93 -2.82
N ASP A 97 -17.16 -13.43 -3.98
CA ASP A 97 -17.10 -14.19 -5.23
C ASP A 97 -15.63 -14.46 -5.65
N VAL A 98 -15.45 -15.27 -6.69
CA VAL A 98 -14.10 -15.67 -7.16
C VAL A 98 -13.31 -14.46 -7.64
N THR A 99 -13.94 -13.53 -8.37
CA THR A 99 -13.28 -12.33 -8.90
C THR A 99 -12.78 -11.42 -7.77
N THR A 100 -13.63 -11.17 -6.78
CA THR A 100 -13.25 -10.40 -5.57
C THR A 100 -12.06 -11.04 -4.85
N ARG A 101 -12.04 -12.37 -4.72
CA ARG A 101 -10.92 -13.10 -4.10
C ARG A 101 -9.64 -13.02 -4.92
N SER A 102 -9.73 -13.21 -6.24
CA SER A 102 -8.57 -13.09 -7.12
C SER A 102 -7.98 -11.67 -7.08
N ALA A 103 -8.82 -10.63 -7.06
CA ALA A 103 -8.37 -9.26 -6.91
C ALA A 103 -7.63 -9.04 -5.58
N LEU A 104 -8.17 -9.53 -4.46
CA LEU A 104 -7.52 -9.46 -3.15
C LEU A 104 -6.14 -10.14 -3.13
N VAL A 105 -6.00 -11.31 -3.76
CA VAL A 105 -4.70 -12.00 -3.86
C VAL A 105 -3.68 -11.16 -4.62
N LEU A 106 -4.09 -10.51 -5.71
CA LEU A 106 -3.21 -9.62 -6.48
C LEU A 106 -2.82 -8.37 -5.68
N ILE A 107 -3.80 -7.70 -5.07
CA ILE A 107 -3.61 -6.52 -4.20
C ILE A 107 -2.62 -6.86 -3.07
N ARG A 108 -2.79 -8.03 -2.42
CA ARG A 108 -1.88 -8.50 -1.38
C ARG A 108 -0.45 -8.69 -1.88
N ARG A 109 -0.26 -9.37 -3.02
CA ARG A 109 1.07 -9.60 -3.59
C ARG A 109 1.78 -8.29 -3.94
N LEU A 110 1.04 -7.32 -4.49
CA LEU A 110 1.57 -5.99 -4.79
C LEU A 110 1.98 -5.28 -3.50
N ALA A 111 1.13 -5.24 -2.49
CA ALA A 111 1.41 -4.60 -1.21
C ALA A 111 2.62 -5.24 -0.49
N GLU A 112 2.74 -6.57 -0.51
CA GLU A 112 3.92 -7.26 0.01
C GLU A 112 5.19 -6.90 -0.76
N THR A 113 5.13 -6.78 -2.08
CA THR A 113 6.28 -6.39 -2.92
C THR A 113 6.71 -4.96 -2.65
N VAL A 114 5.76 -4.03 -2.57
CA VAL A 114 5.99 -2.62 -2.24
C VAL A 114 6.58 -2.49 -0.84
N ALA A 115 6.00 -3.13 0.16
CA ALA A 115 6.52 -3.07 1.53
C ALA A 115 7.94 -3.64 1.64
N LYS A 116 8.22 -4.78 1.00
CA LYS A 116 9.57 -5.38 0.98
C LYS A 116 10.62 -4.46 0.36
N HIS A 117 10.24 -3.67 -0.65
CA HIS A 117 11.16 -2.72 -1.29
C HIS A 117 11.59 -1.61 -0.34
N PHE A 118 10.67 -1.12 0.50
CA PHE A 118 10.94 -0.03 1.44
C PHE A 118 11.35 -0.49 2.84
N GLN A 119 11.38 -1.80 3.10
CA GLN A 119 11.85 -2.31 4.38
C GLN A 119 13.32 -1.94 4.58
N PRO A 120 13.69 -1.34 5.73
CA PRO A 120 15.09 -1.12 6.04
C PRO A 120 15.81 -2.47 6.10
N PRO A 121 17.10 -2.54 5.71
CA PRO A 121 17.88 -3.75 5.86
C PRO A 121 17.83 -4.18 7.34
N PRO A 122 17.79 -5.50 7.63
CA PRO A 122 17.85 -5.96 8.99
C PRO A 122 19.13 -5.41 9.62
N SER A 123 18.99 -4.56 10.63
CA SER A 123 20.10 -4.10 11.46
C SER A 123 20.74 -5.34 12.06
N GLY A 124 21.89 -5.76 11.51
CA GLY A 124 22.65 -6.89 12.04
C GLY A 124 23.01 -6.61 13.49
N GLY A 125 22.63 -7.55 14.37
CA GLY A 125 23.09 -7.58 15.77
C GLY A 125 24.52 -8.07 15.90
#